data_AF-A0A239C5H1-F1
#
_entry.id   AF-A0A239C5H1-F1
#
_cell.length_a   1.000
_cell.length_b   1.000
_cell.length_c   1.000
_cell.angle_alpha   90.00
_cell.angle_beta   90.00
_cell.angle_gamma   90.00
#
_symmetry.space_group_name_H-M   'P 1'
#
loop_
_entity.id
_entity.type
_entity.pdbx_description
1 polymer ?
#
loop_
_entity_poly.entity_id
_entity_poly.type
_entity_poly.pdbx_seq_one_letter_code
_entity_poly.pdbx_strand_id
1 'polypeptide(L)' 'MTTHRGRCAEAHLGCPCRGDVAVHEERARVVAEARTRAGESVDCPECGSPTSPLSLVTWGNCRACRTAQSRRVDPLRW' A
#
# COMPACT_ATOMS: atom_id res chain seq x y z
N MET A 1 -24.04 -4.68 19.08
CA MET A 1 -23.92 -4.82 17.61
C MET A 1 -23.29 -3.56 17.06
N THR A 2 -22.02 -3.59 16.67
CA THR A 2 -21.34 -2.42 16.10
C THR A 2 -20.76 -2.80 14.73
N THR A 3 -21.44 -2.32 13.71
CA THR A 3 -21.14 -2.48 12.27
C THR A 3 -19.74 -1.96 11.92
N HIS A 4 -18.82 -2.88 11.61
CA HIS A 4 -17.57 -2.56 10.92
C HIS A 4 -17.84 -2.41 9.42
N ARG A 5 -18.38 -1.26 9.00
CA ARG A 5 -18.43 -0.89 7.58
C ARG A 5 -17.24 0.01 7.29
N GLY A 6 -16.17 -0.59 6.78
CA GLY A 6 -15.00 0.11 6.24
C GLY A 6 -14.45 1.20 7.14
N ARG A 7 -13.85 0.83 8.28
CA ARG A 7 -13.18 1.84 9.12
C ARG A 7 -12.06 2.51 8.30
N CYS A 8 -11.81 3.79 8.48
CA CYS A 8 -11.45 4.25 9.82
C CYS A 8 -12.28 5.43 10.35
N ALA A 9 -13.41 5.08 10.99
CA ALA A 9 -14.14 5.94 11.92
C ALA A 9 -13.31 6.41 13.14
N GLU A 10 -12.12 5.83 13.34
CA GLU A 10 -11.07 6.32 14.23
C GLU A 10 -9.85 6.61 13.36
N ALA A 11 -9.65 7.86 12.95
CA ALA A 11 -8.38 8.30 12.36
C ALA A 11 -7.29 8.36 13.44
N HIS A 12 -7.03 7.24 14.10
CA HIS A 12 -5.71 6.98 14.63
C HIS A 12 -4.87 6.61 13.40
N LEU A 13 -3.83 7.39 13.08
CA LEU A 13 -2.81 7.12 12.05
C LEU A 13 -3.01 7.73 10.63
N GLY A 14 -3.49 8.96 10.49
CA GLY A 14 -3.09 9.83 9.35
C GLY A 14 -3.52 9.43 7.93
N CYS A 15 -4.59 8.64 7.73
CA CYS A 15 -5.11 8.39 6.38
C CYS A 15 -5.67 9.68 5.76
N PRO A 16 -5.21 10.13 4.57
CA PRO A 16 -5.72 11.33 3.91
C PRO A 16 -7.16 11.16 3.39
N CYS A 17 -7.69 9.94 3.41
CA CYS A 17 -8.99 9.54 2.87
C CYS A 17 -10.21 10.13 3.62
N ARG A 18 -10.06 10.60 4.87
CA ARG A 18 -11.13 11.19 5.70
C ARG A 18 -12.43 10.35 5.82
N GLY A 19 -12.36 9.04 5.57
CA GLY A 19 -13.53 8.17 5.56
C GLY A 19 -14.36 8.19 4.26
N ASP A 20 -13.83 8.77 3.19
CA ASP A 20 -14.47 8.77 1.88
C ASP A 20 -14.52 7.35 1.29
N VAL A 21 -15.73 6.81 1.19
CA VAL A 21 -16.00 5.47 0.68
C VAL A 21 -15.60 5.33 -0.79
N ALA A 22 -15.77 6.37 -1.61
CA ALA A 22 -15.40 6.32 -3.03
C ALA A 22 -13.88 6.13 -3.19
N VAL A 23 -13.08 6.78 -2.35
CA VAL A 23 -11.61 6.58 -2.32
C VAL A 23 -11.25 5.14 -1.95
N HIS A 24 -11.98 4.54 -1.02
CA HIS A 24 -11.74 3.15 -0.61
C HIS A 24 -12.16 2.15 -1.68
N GLU A 25 -13.30 2.36 -2.33
CA GLU A 25 -13.77 1.52 -3.44
C GLU A 25 -12.82 1.59 -4.61
N GLU A 26 -12.37 2.79 -4.99
CA GLU A 26 -11.42 2.98 -6.07
C GLU A 26 -10.10 2.27 -5.76
N ARG A 27 -9.56 2.47 -4.55
CA ARG A 27 -8.34 1.77 -4.13
C ARG A 27 -8.53 0.25 -4.11
N ALA A 28 -9.70 -0.24 -3.73
CA ALA A 28 -10.00 -1.67 -3.75
C ALA A 28 -10.04 -2.21 -5.19
N ARG A 29 -10.61 -1.47 -6.15
CA ARG A 29 -10.61 -1.83 -7.57
C ARG A 29 -9.19 -1.90 -8.13
N VAL A 30 -8.38 -0.87 -7.91
CA VAL A 30 -6.99 -0.81 -8.38
C VAL A 30 -6.14 -1.94 -7.78
N VAL A 31 -6.32 -2.26 -6.49
CA VAL A 31 -5.62 -3.40 -5.86
C VAL A 31 -6.11 -4.74 -6.43
N ALA A 32 -7.40 -4.90 -6.69
CA ALA A 32 -7.95 -6.12 -7.28
C ALA A 32 -7.41 -6.34 -8.69
N GLU A 33 -7.34 -5.30 -9.51
CA GLU A 33 -6.73 -5.34 -10.84
C GLU A 33 -5.23 -5.67 -10.75
N ALA A 34 -4.49 -5.03 -9.86
CA ALA A 34 -3.06 -5.32 -9.70
C ALA A 34 -2.80 -6.78 -9.26
N ARG A 35 -3.74 -7.42 -8.56
CA ARG A 35 -3.66 -8.84 -8.20
C ARG A 35 -3.83 -9.77 -9.40
N THR A 36 -4.67 -9.44 -10.39
CA THR A 36 -4.80 -10.27 -11.59
C THR A 36 -3.51 -10.26 -12.42
N ARG A 37 -2.72 -9.18 -12.29
CA ARG A 37 -1.42 -8.98 -12.92
C ARG A 37 -0.24 -9.38 -12.03
N ALA A 38 -0.45 -10.14 -10.97
CA ALA A 38 0.61 -10.49 -10.02
C ALA A 38 1.77 -11.30 -10.62
N GLY A 39 1.54 -12.00 -11.74
CA GLY A 39 2.58 -12.71 -12.49
C GLY A 39 3.44 -11.83 -13.40
N GLU A 40 3.07 -10.56 -13.59
CA GLU A 40 3.87 -9.61 -14.37
C GLU A 40 5.05 -9.09 -13.54
N SER A 41 6.16 -8.84 -14.22
CA SER A 41 7.33 -8.16 -13.66
C SER A 41 7.44 -6.77 -14.25
N VAL A 42 7.52 -5.77 -13.38
CA VAL A 42 7.73 -4.35 -13.70
C VAL A 42 8.91 -3.81 -12.92
N ASP A 43 9.55 -2.75 -13.40
CA ASP A 43 10.71 -2.18 -12.72
C ASP A 43 10.30 -1.26 -11.56
N CYS A 44 11.01 -1.37 -10.44
CA CYS A 44 10.83 -0.48 -9.30
C CYS A 44 11.32 0.94 -9.65
N PRO A 45 10.51 2.00 -9.43
CA PRO A 45 10.92 3.37 -9.75
C PRO A 45 12.11 3.87 -8.90
N GLU A 46 12.34 3.29 -7.73
CA GLU A 46 13.40 3.71 -6.80
C GLU A 46 14.76 3.06 -7.10
N CYS A 47 14.78 1.81 -7.55
CA CYS A 47 16.02 1.03 -7.64
C CYS A 47 16.17 0.25 -8.96
N GLY A 48 15.20 0.34 -9.87
CA GLY A 48 15.21 -0.38 -11.15
C GLY A 48 15.09 -1.90 -11.04
N SER A 49 14.93 -2.46 -9.84
CA SER A 49 14.84 -3.90 -9.67
C SER A 49 13.45 -4.44 -10.03
N PRO A 50 13.35 -5.68 -10.54
CA PRO A 50 12.07 -6.34 -10.81
C PRO A 50 11.15 -6.38 -9.59
N THR A 51 9.88 -6.03 -9.79
CA THR A 51 8.84 -6.12 -8.78
C THR A 51 7.46 -6.39 -9.40
N SER A 52 6.45 -6.62 -8.56
CA SER A 52 5.08 -6.86 -9.03
C SER A 52 4.29 -5.55 -9.11
N PRO A 53 3.32 -5.42 -10.03
CA PRO A 53 2.37 -4.32 -10.04
C PRO A 53 1.66 -4.12 -8.69
N LEU A 54 1.36 -5.22 -7.99
CA LEU A 54 0.76 -5.20 -6.66
C LEU A 54 1.65 -4.48 -5.63
N SER A 55 2.96 -4.72 -5.65
CA SER A 55 3.91 -4.01 -4.78
C SER A 55 3.87 -2.50 -5.03
N LEU A 56 3.87 -2.09 -6.30
CA LEU A 56 3.83 -0.68 -6.68
C LEU A 56 2.53 0.00 -6.26
N VAL A 57 1.38 -0.62 -6.50
CA VAL A 57 0.07 -0.08 -6.07
C VAL A 57 -0.04 -0.02 -4.54
N THR A 58 0.56 -0.98 -3.84
CA THR A 58 0.43 -1.06 -2.38
C THR A 58 1.38 -0.11 -1.65
N TRP A 59 2.64 0.01 -2.10
CA TRP A 59 3.70 0.72 -1.38
C TRP A 59 4.44 1.77 -2.21
N GLY A 60 4.18 1.88 -3.50
CA GLY A 60 4.89 2.77 -4.43
C GLY A 60 6.27 2.26 -4.85
N ASN A 61 6.77 1.17 -4.26
CA ASN A 61 8.11 0.65 -4.49
C ASN A 61 8.20 -0.87 -4.25
N CYS A 62 9.37 -1.43 -4.54
CA CYS A 62 9.63 -2.85 -4.29
C CYS A 62 9.82 -3.14 -2.79
N ARG A 63 9.69 -4.42 -2.41
CA ARG A 63 9.84 -4.86 -1.00
C ARG A 63 11.20 -4.48 -0.39
N ALA A 64 12.28 -4.47 -1.18
CA ALA A 64 13.60 -4.07 -0.70
C ALA A 64 13.64 -2.58 -0.34
N CYS A 65 13.15 -1.71 -1.23
CA CYS A 65 13.03 -0.27 -0.97
C CYS A 65 12.13 0.02 0.23
N ARG A 66 10.99 -0.67 0.36
CA ARG A 66 10.14 -0.57 1.56
C ARG A 66 10.88 -0.93 2.85
N THR A 67 11.67 -1.99 2.83
CA THR A 67 12.46 -2.42 4.00
C THR A 67 13.51 -1.37 4.35
N ALA A 68 14.20 -0.82 3.35
CA ALA A 68 15.19 0.24 3.54
C ALA A 68 14.53 1.52 4.11
N GLN A 69 13.37 1.92 3.58
CA GLN A 69 12.60 3.04 4.09
C GLN A 69 12.17 2.80 5.54
N SER A 70 11.65 1.62 5.86
CA SER A 70 11.21 1.25 7.22
C SER A 70 12.34 1.40 8.24
N ARG A 71 13.55 0.90 7.90
CA ARG A 71 14.75 1.05 8.75
C ARG A 71 15.19 2.50 8.95
N ARG A 72 14.89 3.40 8.01
CA ARG A 72 15.19 4.83 8.12
C ARG A 72 14.19 5.56 9.01
N VAL A 73 12.90 5.23 8.90
CA VAL A 73 11.83 5.92 9.64
C VAL A 73 11.64 5.37 11.05
N ASP A 74 11.88 4.07 11.26
CA ASP A 74 11.76 3.39 12.55
C ASP A 74 12.96 2.45 12.75
N PRO A 75 14.15 3.01 13.08
CA PRO A 75 15.33 2.20 13.31
C PRO A 75 15.14 1.32 14.54
N LEU A 76 15.47 0.03 14.42
CA LEU A 76 15.49 -0.90 15.55
C LEU A 76 16.36 -0.31 16.67
N ARG A 77 15.74 0.04 17.79
CA ARG A 77 16.45 0.49 18.99
C ARG A 77 16.84 -0.76 19.79
N TRP A 78 18.12 -0.87 20.09
CA TRP A 78 18.72 -1.89 20.96
C TRP A 78 18.98 -1.30 22.33
#